data_AF-A0A803K0Z4-F1
#
_entry.id   AF-A0A803K0Z4-F1
#
_cell.length_a   1.000
_cell.length_b   1.000
_cell.length_c   1.000
_cell.angle_alpha   90.00
_cell.angle_beta   90.00
_cell.angle_gamma   90.00
#
_symmetry.space_group_name_H-M   'P 1'
#
loop_
_entity.id
_entity.type
_entity.pdbx_description
1 polymer ?
#
loop_
_entity_poly.entity_id
_entity_poly.type
_entity_poly.pdbx_seq_one_letter_code
_entity_poly.pdbx_strand_id
1 'polypeptide(L)'
;MEPQAVLDWCHDRQANPTYCLALIIAETNLNSRQIYQLMDEMSPFGRCLIVDRKTDNKDVKTCILLQMEDPINPDDVPFMMTFGSEKYQCNLIVPASPVSVITPEGDVEHPAARNKEVSNPSLSANPCGPPAAIGADILTALGNLVEKCVRPVQPHSGFGYRKLHIFSGKQPTPEGEDDFEAWMDQATQALEEWDVPESQKKQRITESLRGPAADVIRALKQTLHDVYGRTENVADLMYQFEHTYQDKDERMSNYIPRLEKILHHIILKKGMDPYMADQLRVKQILRGAQPNDPIMWKLRMPKEDRAVPTYPQLIKQVREEEALMEAKLLPTSEQGVDLPLGVELIP
;
A
#
# COMPACT_ATOMS: atom_id res chain seq x y z
N MET A 1 19.29 6.96 -26.60
CA MET A 1 19.84 6.29 -25.40
C MET A 1 20.33 4.92 -25.84
N GLU A 2 21.49 4.47 -25.37
CA GLU A 2 22.07 3.17 -25.74
C GLU A 2 21.82 2.13 -24.64
N PRO A 3 21.87 0.81 -24.93
CA PRO A 3 21.64 -0.25 -23.94
C PRO A 3 22.49 -0.13 -22.66
N GLN A 4 23.74 0.35 -22.78
CA GLN A 4 24.60 0.59 -21.62
C GLN A 4 24.08 1.74 -20.74
N ALA A 5 23.59 2.82 -21.34
CA ALA A 5 23.00 3.92 -20.59
C ALA A 5 21.70 3.50 -19.86
N VAL A 6 20.96 2.52 -20.41
CA VAL A 6 19.81 1.92 -19.73
C VAL A 6 20.24 1.04 -18.56
N LEU A 7 21.33 0.28 -18.70
CA LEU A 7 21.91 -0.51 -17.61
C LEU A 7 22.36 0.39 -16.45
N ASP A 8 23.08 1.47 -16.75
CA ASP A 8 23.50 2.46 -15.75
C ASP A 8 22.27 3.10 -15.07
N TRP A 9 21.22 3.40 -15.86
CA TRP A 9 19.97 3.93 -15.32
C TRP A 9 19.25 2.93 -14.38
N CYS A 10 19.31 1.63 -14.65
CA CYS A 10 18.79 0.61 -13.74
C CYS A 10 19.59 0.61 -12.43
N HIS A 11 20.92 0.69 -12.49
CA HIS A 11 21.78 0.74 -11.31
C HIS A 11 21.53 1.98 -10.45
N ASP A 12 21.40 3.16 -11.07
CA ASP A 12 21.07 4.41 -10.37
C ASP A 12 19.77 4.30 -9.56
N ARG A 13 18.80 3.55 -10.09
CA ARG A 13 17.47 3.35 -9.48
C ARG A 13 17.34 2.07 -8.67
N GLN A 14 18.44 1.34 -8.47
CA GLN A 14 18.47 0.06 -7.77
C GLN A 14 17.49 -0.98 -8.35
N ALA A 15 17.19 -0.87 -9.65
CA ALA A 15 16.30 -1.77 -10.37
C ALA A 15 17.10 -2.93 -10.99
N ASN A 16 16.52 -4.14 -11.03
CA ASN A 16 17.17 -5.30 -11.60
C ASN A 16 17.13 -5.23 -13.15
N PRO A 17 18.27 -5.16 -13.86
CA PRO A 17 18.31 -4.99 -15.31
C PRO A 17 17.60 -6.12 -16.08
N THR A 18 17.53 -7.33 -15.51
CA THR A 18 16.87 -8.50 -16.13
C THR A 18 15.36 -8.31 -16.31
N TYR A 19 14.77 -7.42 -15.52
CA TYR A 19 13.34 -7.12 -15.52
C TYR A 19 13.05 -5.73 -16.10
N CYS A 20 14.06 -5.02 -16.59
CA CYS A 20 13.91 -3.63 -16.98
C CYS A 20 13.88 -3.42 -18.49
N LEU A 21 13.14 -2.40 -18.92
CA LEU A 21 13.03 -1.96 -20.30
C LEU A 21 12.92 -0.45 -20.35
N ALA A 22 13.68 0.21 -21.21
CA ALA A 22 13.51 1.64 -21.47
C ALA A 22 12.64 1.87 -22.71
N LEU A 23 11.74 2.83 -22.61
CA LEU A 23 10.99 3.39 -23.72
C LEU A 23 11.46 4.81 -24.01
N ILE A 24 11.68 5.12 -25.29
CA ILE A 24 12.04 6.46 -25.74
C ILE A 24 10.99 6.95 -26.72
N ILE A 25 10.41 8.11 -26.44
CA ILE A 25 9.40 8.74 -27.27
C ILE A 25 9.95 10.08 -27.76
N ALA A 26 10.01 10.22 -29.08
CA ALA A 26 10.75 11.30 -29.74
C ALA A 26 10.10 12.69 -29.60
N GLU A 27 8.78 12.78 -29.43
CA GLU A 27 8.05 14.05 -29.67
C GLU A 27 6.86 14.30 -28.72
N THR A 28 6.92 13.92 -27.44
CA THR A 28 5.79 14.23 -26.53
C THR A 28 6.19 14.46 -25.07
N ASN A 29 5.49 15.42 -24.44
CA ASN A 29 5.26 15.42 -22.99
C ASN A 29 4.02 14.56 -22.71
N LEU A 30 4.21 13.25 -22.57
CA LEU A 30 3.09 12.38 -22.24
C LEU A 30 2.45 12.81 -20.91
N ASN A 31 1.14 12.97 -20.92
CA ASN A 31 0.33 13.10 -19.73
C ASN A 31 0.05 11.72 -19.11
N SER A 32 -0.37 11.68 -17.85
CA SER A 32 -0.55 10.42 -17.11
C SER A 32 -1.52 9.46 -17.80
N ARG A 33 -2.55 9.96 -18.51
CA ARG A 33 -3.51 9.11 -19.22
C ARG A 33 -2.88 8.37 -20.39
N GLN A 34 -2.03 9.04 -21.17
CA GLN A 34 -1.33 8.43 -22.30
C GLN A 34 -0.31 7.39 -21.84
N ILE A 35 0.29 7.61 -20.66
CA ILE A 35 1.21 6.65 -20.03
C ILE A 35 0.46 5.38 -19.62
N TYR A 36 -0.73 5.49 -19.01
CA TYR A 36 -1.52 4.30 -18.68
C TYR A 36 -2.01 3.55 -19.92
N GLN A 37 -2.34 4.25 -21.01
CA GLN A 37 -2.66 3.62 -22.29
C GLN A 37 -1.47 2.82 -22.85
N LEU A 38 -0.25 3.38 -22.78
CA LEU A 38 0.97 2.65 -23.12
C LEU A 38 1.14 1.39 -22.27
N MET A 39 0.89 1.46 -20.95
CA MET A 39 1.02 0.30 -20.07
C MET A 39 0.04 -0.82 -20.41
N ASP A 40 -1.19 -0.48 -20.81
CA ASP A 40 -2.21 -1.45 -21.22
C ASP A 40 -1.84 -2.13 -22.55
N GLU A 41 -1.34 -1.36 -23.51
CA GLU A 41 -0.88 -1.87 -24.82
C GLU A 41 0.42 -2.68 -24.73
N MET A 42 1.21 -2.50 -23.66
CA MET A 42 2.40 -3.30 -23.34
C MET A 42 2.07 -4.65 -22.70
N SER A 43 0.78 -5.00 -22.53
CA SER A 43 0.32 -6.30 -22.00
C SER A 43 0.97 -7.54 -22.63
N PRO A 44 1.39 -7.60 -23.91
CA PRO A 44 2.08 -8.77 -24.47
C PRO A 44 3.42 -9.08 -23.78
N PHE A 45 4.05 -8.09 -23.14
CA PHE A 45 5.31 -8.24 -22.40
C PHE A 45 5.09 -8.56 -20.91
N GLY A 46 3.83 -8.69 -20.48
CA GLY A 46 3.46 -8.85 -19.08
C GLY A 46 3.17 -7.53 -18.39
N ARG A 47 2.81 -7.59 -17.10
CA ARG A 47 2.55 -6.39 -16.31
C ARG A 47 3.83 -5.60 -16.11
N CYS A 48 3.74 -4.28 -16.20
CA CYS A 48 4.87 -3.39 -16.06
C CYS A 48 4.59 -2.29 -15.03
N LEU A 49 5.65 -1.77 -14.42
CA LEU A 49 5.64 -0.65 -13.49
C LEU A 49 6.62 0.41 -13.98
N ILE A 50 6.30 1.68 -13.77
CA ILE A 50 7.21 2.77 -14.11
C ILE A 50 8.17 2.96 -12.95
N VAL A 51 9.46 2.73 -13.22
CA VAL A 51 10.55 2.92 -12.25
C VAL A 51 10.98 4.38 -12.23
N ASP A 52 11.10 4.99 -13.40
CA ASP A 52 11.59 6.36 -13.53
C ASP A 52 11.19 7.00 -14.85
N ARG A 53 11.15 8.33 -14.88
CA ARG A 53 10.92 9.14 -16.08
C ARG A 53 11.99 10.22 -16.18
N LYS A 54 12.67 10.27 -17.32
CA LYS A 54 13.63 11.33 -17.67
C LYS A 54 13.12 12.08 -18.90
N THR A 55 13.02 13.39 -18.82
CA THR A 55 12.77 14.23 -19.99
C THR A 55 14.09 14.87 -20.40
N ASP A 56 14.55 14.60 -21.62
CA ASP A 56 15.74 15.25 -22.15
C ASP A 56 15.37 16.62 -22.70
N ASN A 57 15.80 17.68 -22.01
CA ASN A 57 15.53 19.07 -22.39
C ASN A 57 16.20 19.49 -23.71
N LYS A 58 17.19 18.74 -24.21
CA LYS A 58 17.88 19.08 -25.46
C LYS A 58 17.18 18.54 -26.71
N ASP A 59 16.46 17.42 -26.58
CA ASP A 59 15.88 16.66 -27.70
C ASP A 59 14.36 16.46 -27.60
N VAL A 60 13.69 17.03 -26.58
CA VAL A 60 12.23 16.86 -26.32
C VAL A 60 11.81 15.39 -26.25
N LYS A 61 12.73 14.52 -25.82
CA LYS A 61 12.49 13.08 -25.68
C LYS A 61 11.98 12.78 -24.28
N THR A 62 10.86 12.07 -24.19
CA THR A 62 10.45 11.45 -22.93
C THR A 62 11.00 10.02 -22.90
N CYS A 63 11.84 9.74 -21.91
CA CYS A 63 12.36 8.42 -21.62
C CYS A 63 11.66 7.86 -20.38
N ILE A 64 11.19 6.62 -20.45
CA ILE A 64 10.50 5.94 -19.35
C ILE A 64 11.24 4.63 -19.09
N LEU A 65 11.64 4.39 -17.84
CA LEU A 65 12.16 3.11 -17.41
C LEU A 65 11.01 2.29 -16.84
N LEU A 66 10.77 1.12 -17.41
CA LEU A 66 9.80 0.15 -16.95
C LEU A 66 10.47 -1.03 -16.27
N GLN A 67 9.79 -1.57 -15.27
CA GLN A 67 10.09 -2.85 -14.65
C GLN A 67 8.93 -3.81 -14.91
N MET A 68 9.23 -4.94 -15.52
CA MET A 68 8.30 -6.01 -15.84
C MET A 68 8.17 -6.98 -14.66
N GLU A 69 7.04 -7.68 -14.58
CA GLU A 69 6.79 -8.75 -13.60
C GLU A 69 7.66 -9.99 -13.88
N ASP A 70 7.84 -10.33 -15.16
CA ASP A 70 8.64 -11.45 -15.63
C ASP A 70 9.97 -10.98 -16.27
N PRO A 71 11.02 -11.82 -16.26
CA PRO A 71 12.29 -11.48 -16.91
C PRO A 71 12.11 -11.34 -18.42
N ILE A 72 12.70 -10.29 -18.99
CA ILE A 72 12.54 -9.96 -20.40
C ILE A 72 13.56 -10.72 -21.23
N ASN A 73 13.09 -11.45 -22.24
CA ASN A 73 13.96 -11.98 -23.27
C ASN A 73 14.26 -10.87 -24.32
N PRO A 74 15.53 -10.46 -24.52
CA PRO A 74 15.87 -9.42 -25.47
C PRO A 74 15.41 -9.69 -26.91
N ASP A 75 15.31 -10.97 -27.30
CA ASP A 75 14.91 -11.38 -28.65
C ASP A 75 13.41 -11.20 -28.92
N ASP A 76 12.59 -11.14 -27.86
CA ASP A 76 11.14 -11.01 -27.96
C ASP A 76 10.66 -9.54 -27.99
N VAL A 77 11.55 -8.59 -27.71
CA VAL A 77 11.22 -7.16 -27.64
C VAL A 77 11.35 -6.49 -29.01
N PRO A 78 10.27 -5.94 -29.58
CA PRO A 78 10.32 -5.23 -30.85
C PRO A 78 11.08 -3.92 -30.67
N PHE A 79 11.94 -3.57 -31.63
CA PHE A 79 12.75 -2.34 -31.55
C PHE A 79 11.91 -1.06 -31.50
N MET A 80 10.70 -1.11 -32.06
CA MET A 80 9.77 0.01 -32.16
C MET A 80 8.34 -0.48 -32.01
N MET A 81 7.52 0.28 -31.29
CA MET A 81 6.09 0.04 -31.12
C MET A 81 5.30 1.32 -31.37
N THR A 82 4.08 1.17 -31.86
CA THR A 82 3.10 2.25 -31.94
C THR A 82 2.02 2.05 -30.89
N PHE A 83 1.69 3.09 -30.13
CA PHE A 83 0.66 3.02 -29.09
C PHE A 83 -0.28 4.24 -29.07
N GLY A 84 -1.47 4.04 -28.51
CA GLY A 84 -2.48 5.08 -28.35
C GLY A 84 -3.23 5.45 -29.63
N SER A 85 -4.35 6.17 -29.48
CA SER A 85 -5.20 6.60 -30.60
C SER A 85 -4.50 7.52 -31.60
N GLU A 86 -3.47 8.24 -31.16
CA GLU A 86 -2.66 9.13 -32.00
C GLU A 86 -1.44 8.44 -32.62
N LYS A 87 -1.28 7.11 -32.42
CA LYS A 87 -0.20 6.29 -32.98
C LYS A 87 1.20 6.82 -32.64
N TYR A 88 1.45 7.10 -31.38
CA TYR A 88 2.78 7.51 -30.91
C TYR A 88 3.79 6.40 -31.18
N GLN A 89 4.97 6.76 -31.68
CA GLN A 89 6.08 5.82 -31.85
C GLN A 89 6.99 5.85 -30.63
N CYS A 90 7.24 4.69 -30.05
CA CYS A 90 8.25 4.49 -29.02
C CYS A 90 9.31 3.49 -29.47
N ASN A 91 10.56 3.77 -29.13
CA ASN A 91 11.65 2.82 -29.26
C ASN A 91 11.84 2.09 -27.93
N LEU A 92 11.95 0.77 -27.99
CA LEU A 92 12.14 -0.08 -26.82
C LEU A 92 13.60 -0.50 -26.76
N ILE A 93 14.23 -0.34 -25.60
CA ILE A 93 15.64 -0.64 -25.39
C ILE A 93 15.80 -1.46 -24.12
N VAL A 94 16.29 -2.70 -24.28
CA VAL A 94 16.64 -3.58 -23.17
C VAL A 94 18.04 -3.18 -22.64
N PRO A 95 18.29 -3.25 -21.31
CA PRO A 95 19.62 -3.03 -20.75
C PRO A 95 20.67 -3.94 -21.40
N ALA A 96 21.90 -3.46 -21.49
CA ALA A 96 23.02 -4.30 -21.88
C ALA A 96 23.12 -5.50 -20.93
N SER A 97 23.22 -6.73 -21.48
CA SER A 97 23.47 -7.91 -20.66
C SER A 97 24.84 -7.76 -19.98
N PRO A 98 24.98 -8.02 -18.67
CA PRO A 98 26.29 -8.09 -18.06
C PRO A 98 27.03 -9.24 -18.72
N VAL A 99 28.00 -8.92 -19.58
CA VAL A 99 28.88 -9.91 -20.20
C VAL A 99 29.59 -10.63 -19.06
N SER A 100 29.21 -11.89 -18.83
CA SER A 100 30.04 -12.81 -18.07
C SER A 100 31.26 -13.07 -18.94
N VAL A 101 32.34 -12.34 -18.73
CA VAL A 101 33.65 -12.67 -19.29
C VAL A 101 34.10 -13.96 -18.59
N ILE A 102 33.66 -15.09 -19.11
CA ILE A 102 34.32 -16.37 -18.88
C ILE A 102 35.34 -16.47 -20.00
N THR A 103 36.57 -16.04 -19.73
CA THR A 103 37.72 -16.55 -20.46
C THR A 103 37.95 -18.01 -20.04
N PRO A 104 38.10 -18.94 -20.99
CA PRO A 104 38.48 -20.32 -20.70
C PRO A 104 39.97 -20.40 -20.36
N GLU A 105 40.39 -21.58 -19.86
CA GLU A 105 41.76 -22.00 -19.50
C GLU A 105 42.15 -21.69 -18.04
N GLY A 106 42.60 -22.66 -17.21
CA GLY A 106 43.11 -23.98 -17.54
C GLY A 106 43.09 -24.95 -16.36
N ASP A 107 43.45 -26.17 -16.75
CA ASP A 107 43.55 -27.43 -16.00
C ASP A 107 44.22 -27.33 -14.63
N VAL A 108 43.85 -28.21 -13.68
CA VAL A 108 44.76 -29.21 -13.08
C VAL A 108 43.95 -30.26 -12.29
N GLU A 109 44.17 -31.51 -12.71
CA GLU A 109 43.96 -32.85 -12.15
C GLU A 109 43.49 -33.12 -10.69
N HIS A 110 42.70 -34.21 -10.60
CA HIS A 110 42.47 -35.07 -9.44
C HIS A 110 43.76 -35.71 -8.87
N PRO A 111 43.72 -36.31 -7.66
CA PRO A 111 43.59 -37.77 -7.67
C PRO A 111 42.67 -38.37 -6.61
N ALA A 112 42.23 -39.59 -6.93
CA ALA A 112 41.37 -40.49 -6.18
C ALA A 112 42.12 -41.34 -5.13
N ALA A 113 41.36 -41.91 -4.17
CA ALA A 113 41.55 -43.16 -3.40
C ALA A 113 40.92 -43.00 -2.00
N ARG A 114 40.31 -43.96 -1.30
CA ARG A 114 40.12 -45.41 -1.46
C ARG A 114 39.29 -45.91 -0.27
N ASN A 115 38.44 -46.90 -0.51
CA ASN A 115 37.57 -47.62 0.42
C ASN A 115 38.30 -48.24 1.63
N LYS A 116 37.59 -48.39 2.75
CA LYS A 116 37.75 -49.51 3.71
C LYS A 116 36.44 -49.79 4.46
N GLU A 117 35.82 -50.92 4.12
CA GLU A 117 34.89 -51.67 4.98
C GLU A 117 35.69 -52.47 6.02
N VAL A 118 35.17 -52.65 7.24
CA VAL A 118 35.30 -53.88 8.03
C VAL A 118 34.07 -54.06 8.92
N SER A 119 33.55 -55.29 8.91
CA SER A 119 32.34 -55.82 9.52
C SER A 119 32.36 -56.04 11.05
N ASN A 120 31.15 -56.25 11.59
CA ASN A 120 30.72 -56.63 12.96
C ASN A 120 31.31 -57.94 13.53
N PRO A 121 30.99 -58.28 14.81
CA PRO A 121 29.88 -59.23 15.11
C PRO A 121 28.98 -58.81 16.32
N SER A 122 27.64 -58.95 16.28
CA SER A 122 26.77 -60.06 16.80
C SER A 122 26.95 -60.39 18.31
N LEU A 123 25.99 -60.72 19.19
CA LEU A 123 24.53 -60.90 19.31
C LEU A 123 24.27 -61.17 20.82
N SER A 124 23.15 -60.76 21.43
CA SER A 124 22.44 -61.54 22.49
C SER A 124 21.10 -60.93 22.87
N ALA A 125 20.13 -61.79 23.22
CA ALA A 125 18.70 -61.56 23.37
C ALA A 125 18.20 -61.70 24.82
N ASN A 126 17.22 -60.86 25.21
CA ASN A 126 16.02 -61.03 26.10
C ASN A 126 16.15 -61.67 27.52
N PRO A 127 15.14 -61.65 28.45
CA PRO A 127 13.73 -61.17 28.41
C PRO A 127 13.14 -60.42 29.67
N CYS A 128 12.07 -59.63 29.41
CA CYS A 128 10.76 -59.44 30.10
C CYS A 128 10.53 -59.22 31.62
N GLY A 129 9.81 -58.12 31.95
CA GLY A 129 8.70 -57.98 32.94
C GLY A 129 8.77 -56.75 33.88
N PRO A 130 7.66 -56.16 34.44
CA PRO A 130 6.21 -56.10 34.10
C PRO A 130 5.69 -54.63 33.87
N PRO A 131 4.38 -54.35 33.65
CA PRO A 131 3.90 -53.09 33.07
C PRO A 131 3.52 -52.04 34.12
N ALA A 132 4.05 -50.82 34.00
CA ALA A 132 3.66 -49.69 34.84
C ALA A 132 3.31 -48.45 34.00
N ALA A 133 2.04 -48.07 34.08
CA ALA A 133 1.50 -46.72 33.92
C ALA A 133 1.97 -45.85 32.73
N ILE A 134 1.39 -46.09 31.54
CA ILE A 134 1.47 -45.20 30.36
C ILE A 134 0.79 -43.82 30.60
N GLY A 135 0.19 -43.58 31.77
CA GLY A 135 -0.47 -42.31 32.09
C GLY A 135 0.48 -41.18 32.49
N ALA A 136 1.52 -41.48 33.28
CA ALA A 136 2.36 -40.45 33.89
C ALA A 136 3.27 -39.79 32.85
N ASP A 137 3.93 -40.57 31.99
CA ASP A 137 4.86 -40.05 30.99
C ASP A 137 4.15 -39.21 29.92
N ILE A 138 2.90 -39.56 29.56
CA ILE A 138 2.09 -38.76 28.64
C ILE A 138 1.61 -37.48 29.32
N LEU A 139 1.17 -37.55 30.59
CA LEU A 139 0.75 -36.36 31.34
C LEU A 139 1.93 -35.42 31.62
N THR A 140 3.12 -35.97 31.84
CA THR A 140 4.39 -35.23 31.98
C THR A 140 4.85 -34.71 30.63
N ALA A 141 4.70 -35.44 29.53
CA ALA A 141 5.01 -34.94 28.19
C ALA A 141 4.05 -33.83 27.75
N LEU A 142 2.75 -33.96 28.06
CA LEU A 142 1.76 -32.92 27.85
C LEU A 142 1.97 -31.73 28.80
N GLY A 143 2.36 -31.99 30.06
CA GLY A 143 2.75 -30.96 31.03
C GLY A 143 3.98 -30.18 30.57
N ASN A 144 5.00 -30.87 30.07
CA ASN A 144 6.22 -30.28 29.51
C ASN A 144 5.95 -29.57 28.18
N LEU A 145 4.99 -30.03 27.38
CA LEU A 145 4.56 -29.38 26.15
C LEU A 145 3.73 -28.12 26.46
N VAL A 146 2.82 -28.19 27.43
CA VAL A 146 2.10 -27.05 27.97
C VAL A 146 3.06 -26.06 28.61
N GLU A 147 4.10 -26.49 29.32
CA GLU A 147 5.12 -25.61 29.90
C GLU A 147 6.05 -24.99 28.84
N LYS A 148 6.34 -25.71 27.75
CA LYS A 148 7.03 -25.15 26.56
C LYS A 148 6.16 -24.21 25.74
N CYS A 149 4.84 -24.42 25.73
CA CYS A 149 3.83 -23.57 25.07
C CYS A 149 3.36 -22.42 25.97
N VAL A 150 3.50 -22.54 27.28
CA VAL A 150 3.32 -21.51 28.32
C VAL A 150 4.72 -21.06 28.76
N ARG A 151 5.55 -20.69 27.79
CA ARG A 151 6.46 -19.58 28.09
C ARG A 151 5.54 -18.39 28.32
N PRO A 152 5.65 -17.67 29.45
CA PRO A 152 5.08 -16.34 29.49
C PRO A 152 5.77 -15.62 28.34
N VAL A 153 4.99 -15.28 27.30
CA VAL A 153 5.34 -14.16 26.45
C VAL A 153 5.58 -13.05 27.44
N GLN A 154 6.85 -12.72 27.65
CA GLN A 154 7.21 -11.67 28.59
C GLN A 154 6.32 -10.48 28.25
N PRO A 155 5.58 -9.91 29.22
CA PRO A 155 4.80 -8.72 28.95
C PRO A 155 5.84 -7.66 28.60
N HIS A 156 5.94 -7.32 27.31
CA HIS A 156 6.54 -6.07 26.90
C HIS A 156 5.54 -5.07 27.47
N SER A 157 5.83 -4.59 28.66
CA SER A 157 4.96 -3.69 29.38
C SER A 157 4.80 -2.44 28.53
N GLY A 158 3.59 -2.23 28.01
CA GLY A 158 2.97 -0.93 28.16
C GLY A 158 2.72 -0.10 26.90
N PHE A 159 3.28 -0.42 25.73
CA PHE A 159 2.97 0.33 24.50
C PHE A 159 3.01 -0.61 23.29
N GLY A 160 1.85 -0.95 22.71
CA GLY A 160 1.78 -1.66 21.41
C GLY A 160 1.23 -3.09 21.40
N TYR A 161 0.44 -3.53 22.39
CA TYR A 161 -0.35 -4.76 22.26
C TYR A 161 -1.85 -4.45 22.11
N ARG A 162 -2.26 -4.17 20.87
CA ARG A 162 -3.67 -4.25 20.46
C ARG A 162 -3.92 -5.62 19.86
N LYS A 163 -4.79 -6.43 20.48
CA LYS A 163 -5.24 -7.70 19.90
C LYS A 163 -6.27 -7.42 18.80
N LEU A 164 -6.09 -8.03 17.63
CA LEU A 164 -7.06 -7.96 16.55
C LEU A 164 -8.31 -8.79 16.87
N HIS A 165 -9.46 -8.29 16.42
CA HIS A 165 -10.70 -9.03 16.33
C HIS A 165 -10.56 -10.14 15.29
N ILE A 166 -11.45 -11.12 15.38
CA ILE A 166 -11.44 -12.27 14.48
C ILE A 166 -12.14 -11.88 13.19
N PHE A 167 -11.55 -12.28 12.06
CA PHE A 167 -12.18 -12.20 10.74
C PHE A 167 -12.21 -13.59 10.09
N SER A 168 -13.40 -14.11 9.79
CA SER A 168 -13.55 -15.42 9.14
C SER A 168 -13.86 -15.40 7.65
N GLY A 169 -14.28 -14.25 7.10
CA GLY A 169 -14.74 -14.15 5.71
C GLY A 169 -16.12 -14.77 5.43
N LYS A 170 -16.90 -15.11 6.47
CA LYS A 170 -18.27 -15.62 6.32
C LYS A 170 -19.29 -14.48 6.21
N GLN A 171 -20.33 -14.68 5.41
CA GLN A 171 -21.49 -13.79 5.34
C GLN A 171 -22.79 -14.55 5.66
N PRO A 172 -23.67 -14.01 6.52
CA PRO A 172 -23.48 -12.80 7.34
C PRO A 172 -22.35 -12.97 8.37
N THR A 173 -21.73 -11.85 8.79
CA THR A 173 -20.63 -11.85 9.77
C THR A 173 -21.09 -12.51 11.07
N PRO A 174 -20.37 -13.53 11.58
CA PRO A 174 -20.69 -14.15 12.86
C PRO A 174 -20.61 -13.17 14.04
N GLU A 175 -21.40 -13.41 15.09
CA GLU A 175 -21.39 -12.57 16.28
C GLU A 175 -20.01 -12.59 16.97
N GLY A 176 -19.47 -11.40 17.25
CA GLY A 176 -18.14 -11.22 17.85
C GLY A 176 -16.96 -11.27 16.86
N GLU A 177 -17.24 -11.37 15.56
CA GLU A 177 -16.27 -11.22 14.48
C GLU A 177 -16.49 -9.88 13.74
N ASP A 178 -15.42 -9.37 13.13
CA ASP A 178 -15.48 -8.19 12.27
C ASP A 178 -15.72 -8.61 10.81
N ASP A 179 -16.37 -7.73 10.04
CA ASP A 179 -16.33 -7.84 8.58
C ASP A 179 -14.96 -7.43 8.03
N PHE A 180 -14.75 -7.59 6.72
CA PHE A 180 -13.45 -7.36 6.11
C PHE A 180 -12.96 -5.90 6.27
N GLU A 181 -13.84 -4.92 6.07
CA GLU A 181 -13.48 -3.50 6.12
C GLU A 181 -13.13 -3.08 7.55
N ALA A 182 -13.97 -3.46 8.53
CA ALA A 182 -13.72 -3.18 9.94
C ALA A 182 -12.42 -3.84 10.44
N TRP A 183 -12.19 -5.10 10.06
CA TRP A 183 -10.98 -5.82 10.42
C TRP A 183 -9.73 -5.21 9.75
N MET A 184 -9.82 -4.79 8.49
CA MET A 184 -8.71 -4.17 7.75
C MET A 184 -8.31 -2.81 8.37
N ASP A 185 -9.28 -1.99 8.73
CA ASP A 185 -9.05 -0.72 9.44
C ASP A 185 -8.34 -0.99 10.78
N GLN A 186 -8.82 -1.99 11.54
CA GLN A 186 -8.22 -2.38 12.80
C GLN A 186 -6.78 -2.90 12.61
N ALA A 187 -6.56 -3.74 11.60
CA ALA A 187 -5.26 -4.32 11.27
C ALA A 187 -4.24 -3.25 10.87
N THR A 188 -4.65 -2.30 10.04
CA THR A 188 -3.81 -1.17 9.62
C THR A 188 -3.36 -0.34 10.81
N GLN A 189 -4.30 0.03 11.69
CA GLN A 189 -3.98 0.77 12.90
C GLN A 189 -3.06 -0.04 13.85
N ALA A 190 -3.34 -1.33 14.02
CA ALA A 190 -2.52 -2.18 14.89
C ALA A 190 -1.08 -2.35 14.36
N LEU A 191 -0.89 -2.39 13.03
CA LEU A 191 0.44 -2.49 12.42
C LEU A 191 1.32 -1.27 12.70
N GLU A 192 0.73 -0.08 12.80
CA GLU A 192 1.40 1.17 13.19
C GLU A 192 1.74 1.17 14.69
N GLU A 193 0.86 0.63 15.54
CA GLU A 193 1.04 0.59 17.00
C GLU A 193 1.99 -0.52 17.48
N TRP A 194 2.09 -1.62 16.73
CA TRP A 194 2.89 -2.78 17.11
C TRP A 194 4.39 -2.51 16.91
N ASP A 195 5.11 -2.36 18.02
CA ASP A 195 6.59 -2.32 18.03
C ASP A 195 7.18 -3.73 18.27
N VAL A 196 6.94 -4.64 17.31
CA VAL A 196 7.46 -6.01 17.34
C VAL A 196 8.01 -6.42 15.97
N PRO A 197 8.88 -7.46 15.91
CA PRO A 197 9.42 -7.94 14.65
C PRO A 197 8.34 -8.32 13.63
N GLU A 198 8.65 -8.15 12.35
CA GLU A 198 7.74 -8.43 11.22
C GLU A 198 7.18 -9.86 11.25
N SER A 199 7.98 -10.84 11.71
CA SER A 199 7.52 -12.22 11.89
C SER A 199 6.39 -12.34 12.92
N GLN A 200 6.44 -11.56 14.02
CA GLN A 200 5.37 -11.52 15.00
C GLN A 200 4.14 -10.76 14.48
N LYS A 201 4.32 -9.68 13.71
CA LYS A 201 3.19 -8.98 13.06
C LYS A 201 2.44 -9.94 12.13
N LYS A 202 3.15 -10.66 11.27
CA LYS A 202 2.59 -11.71 10.38
C LYS A 202 1.89 -12.80 11.16
N GLN A 203 2.48 -13.28 12.25
CA GLN A 203 1.85 -14.27 13.12
C GLN A 203 0.54 -13.74 13.71
N ARG A 204 0.53 -12.53 14.28
CA ARG A 204 -0.67 -11.92 14.88
C ARG A 204 -1.80 -11.69 13.86
N ILE A 205 -1.45 -11.26 12.65
CA ILE A 205 -2.41 -11.15 11.54
C ILE A 205 -3.00 -12.53 11.26
N THR A 206 -2.17 -13.56 11.06
CA THR A 206 -2.62 -14.93 10.78
C THR A 206 -3.48 -15.49 11.92
N GLU A 207 -3.14 -15.20 13.17
CA GLU A 207 -3.89 -15.62 14.36
C GLU A 207 -5.27 -14.96 14.48
N SER A 208 -5.50 -13.82 13.83
CA SER A 208 -6.80 -13.15 13.77
C SER A 208 -7.73 -13.71 12.68
N LEU A 209 -7.19 -14.50 11.74
CA LEU A 209 -7.96 -15.06 10.62
C LEU A 209 -8.54 -16.43 10.96
N ARG A 210 -9.79 -16.69 10.57
CA ARG A 210 -10.46 -18.00 10.72
C ARG A 210 -11.13 -18.44 9.42
N GLY A 211 -11.56 -19.70 9.36
CA GLY A 211 -12.40 -20.23 8.28
C GLY A 211 -11.92 -19.87 6.86
N PRO A 212 -12.83 -19.46 5.96
CA PRO A 212 -12.50 -19.06 4.59
C PRO A 212 -11.36 -18.03 4.48
N ALA A 213 -11.28 -17.05 5.38
CA ALA A 213 -10.22 -16.04 5.35
C ALA A 213 -8.84 -16.64 5.61
N ALA A 214 -8.73 -17.56 6.57
CA ALA A 214 -7.49 -18.28 6.84
C ALA A 214 -7.08 -19.20 5.67
N ASP A 215 -8.06 -19.75 4.95
CA ASP A 215 -7.81 -20.62 3.80
C ASP A 215 -7.29 -19.85 2.59
N VAL A 216 -7.74 -18.60 2.36
CA VAL A 216 -7.21 -17.71 1.31
C VAL A 216 -5.71 -17.48 1.48
N ILE A 217 -5.27 -17.11 2.68
CA ILE A 217 -3.84 -16.88 2.95
C ILE A 217 -3.01 -18.17 2.80
N ARG A 218 -3.56 -19.33 3.18
CA ARG A 218 -2.82 -20.60 3.17
C ARG A 218 -2.74 -21.24 1.78
N ALA A 219 -3.84 -21.22 1.03
CA ALA A 219 -4.01 -22.04 -0.17
C ALA A 219 -3.91 -21.25 -1.49
N LEU A 220 -4.32 -19.98 -1.49
CA LEU A 220 -4.54 -19.24 -2.73
C LEU A 220 -3.39 -18.33 -3.14
N LYS A 221 -2.41 -18.07 -2.26
CA LYS A 221 -1.36 -17.03 -2.46
C LYS A 221 -1.94 -15.66 -2.87
N GLN A 222 -3.25 -15.47 -2.71
CA GLN A 222 -3.98 -14.25 -2.99
C GLN A 222 -4.02 -13.40 -1.72
N THR A 223 -4.14 -12.08 -1.88
CA THR A 223 -4.30 -11.22 -0.71
C THR A 223 -5.75 -11.29 -0.23
N LEU A 224 -5.98 -11.09 1.07
CA LEU A 224 -7.36 -11.01 1.59
C LEU A 224 -8.17 -9.90 0.90
N HIS A 225 -7.50 -8.82 0.52
CA HIS A 225 -8.09 -7.72 -0.23
C HIS A 225 -8.57 -8.14 -1.62
N ASP A 226 -7.92 -9.09 -2.31
CA ASP A 226 -8.37 -9.56 -3.62
C ASP A 226 -9.67 -10.39 -3.53
N VAL A 227 -9.91 -11.05 -2.40
CA VAL A 227 -11.05 -11.96 -2.22
C VAL A 227 -12.22 -11.29 -1.49
N TYR A 228 -11.93 -10.47 -0.48
CA TYR A 228 -12.92 -9.87 0.41
C TYR A 228 -13.01 -8.36 0.31
N GLY A 229 -12.02 -7.71 -0.32
CA GLY A 229 -12.05 -6.28 -0.55
C GLY A 229 -13.01 -5.90 -1.66
N ARG A 230 -13.19 -4.59 -1.78
CA ARG A 230 -13.98 -3.95 -2.83
C ARG A 230 -13.62 -4.51 -4.21
N THR A 231 -14.63 -5.04 -4.90
CA THR A 231 -14.50 -5.62 -6.25
C THR A 231 -14.23 -4.57 -7.32
N GLU A 232 -14.51 -3.30 -7.01
CA GLU A 232 -14.24 -2.16 -7.87
C GLU A 232 -12.75 -2.12 -8.27
N ASN A 233 -12.49 -1.95 -9.56
CA ASN A 233 -11.14 -1.73 -10.07
C ASN A 233 -10.71 -0.26 -9.86
N VAL A 234 -9.45 0.07 -10.16
CA VAL A 234 -8.94 1.45 -10.01
C VAL A 234 -9.74 2.46 -10.85
N ALA A 235 -10.17 2.09 -12.05
CA ALA A 235 -10.96 2.97 -12.92
C ALA A 235 -12.35 3.25 -12.33
N ASP A 236 -13.00 2.23 -11.74
CA ASP A 236 -14.28 2.37 -11.06
C ASP A 236 -14.16 3.29 -9.83
N LEU A 237 -13.10 3.12 -9.04
CA LEU A 237 -12.83 3.96 -7.88
C LEU A 237 -12.51 5.41 -8.26
N MET A 238 -11.73 5.61 -9.34
CA MET A 238 -11.47 6.95 -9.88
C MET A 238 -12.75 7.61 -10.39
N TYR A 239 -13.60 6.86 -11.10
CA TYR A 239 -14.91 7.33 -11.52
C TYR A 239 -15.78 7.71 -10.31
N GLN A 240 -15.83 6.86 -9.28
CA GLN A 240 -16.54 7.13 -8.04
C GLN A 240 -16.02 8.39 -7.35
N PHE A 241 -14.70 8.55 -7.25
CA PHE A 241 -14.06 9.72 -6.65
C PHE A 241 -14.44 11.01 -7.39
N GLU A 242 -14.35 11.00 -8.72
CA GLU A 242 -14.69 12.15 -9.56
C GLU A 242 -16.17 12.54 -9.54
N HIS A 243 -17.05 11.57 -9.25
CA HIS A 243 -18.50 11.76 -9.17
C HIS A 243 -19.05 11.80 -7.75
N THR A 244 -18.17 11.89 -6.74
CA THR A 244 -18.58 12.15 -5.36
C THR A 244 -18.68 13.66 -5.18
N TYR A 245 -19.91 14.13 -4.99
CA TYR A 245 -20.26 15.54 -4.77
C TYR A 245 -20.69 15.76 -3.32
N GLN A 246 -20.61 16.99 -2.84
CA GLN A 246 -21.20 17.38 -1.57
C GLN A 246 -22.71 17.34 -1.70
N ASP A 247 -23.39 16.59 -0.82
CA ASP A 247 -24.84 16.52 -0.83
C ASP A 247 -25.46 17.85 -0.39
N LYS A 248 -26.74 18.07 -0.71
CA LYS A 248 -27.45 19.27 -0.26
C LYS A 248 -27.46 19.31 1.26
N ASP A 249 -27.07 20.44 1.85
CA ASP A 249 -26.98 20.67 3.30
C ASP A 249 -25.92 19.80 4.02
N GLU A 250 -25.07 19.08 3.29
CA GLU A 250 -23.94 18.35 3.86
C GLU A 250 -22.82 19.32 4.26
N ARG A 251 -22.28 19.17 5.47
CA ARG A 251 -21.10 19.93 5.91
C ARG A 251 -19.84 19.47 5.17
N MET A 252 -18.92 20.40 4.91
CA MET A 252 -17.61 20.07 4.32
C MET A 252 -16.83 19.06 5.16
N SER A 253 -16.94 19.16 6.49
CA SER A 253 -16.37 18.20 7.44
C SER A 253 -16.92 16.77 7.32
N ASN A 254 -18.08 16.56 6.67
CA ASN A 254 -18.63 15.24 6.36
C ASN A 254 -18.33 14.80 4.93
N TYR A 255 -18.42 15.73 3.98
CA TYR A 255 -18.14 15.48 2.56
C TYR A 255 -16.70 15.00 2.32
N ILE A 256 -15.71 15.70 2.89
CA ILE A 256 -14.28 15.43 2.65
C ILE A 256 -13.89 14.00 3.12
N PRO A 257 -14.32 13.51 4.30
CA PRO A 257 -14.10 12.11 4.67
C PRO A 257 -14.66 11.08 3.69
N ARG A 258 -15.79 11.35 3.01
CA ARG A 258 -16.32 10.41 1.99
C ARG A 258 -15.38 10.32 0.79
N LEU A 259 -14.88 11.47 0.33
CA LEU A 259 -13.87 11.53 -0.72
C LEU A 259 -12.59 10.81 -0.30
N GLU A 260 -12.14 11.03 0.95
CA GLU A 260 -10.89 10.46 1.45
C GLU A 260 -10.93 8.95 1.49
N LYS A 261 -12.06 8.36 1.88
CA LYS A 261 -12.25 6.91 1.86
C LYS A 261 -12.01 6.34 0.46
N ILE A 262 -12.56 6.95 -0.58
CA ILE A 262 -12.39 6.48 -1.96
C ILE A 262 -10.94 6.67 -2.41
N LEU A 263 -10.36 7.83 -2.11
CA LEU A 263 -8.96 8.14 -2.44
C LEU A 263 -7.97 7.16 -1.80
N HIS A 264 -8.21 6.78 -0.54
CA HIS A 264 -7.42 5.79 0.17
C HIS A 264 -7.43 4.43 -0.55
N HIS A 265 -8.59 3.98 -1.02
CA HIS A 265 -8.70 2.73 -1.78
C HIS A 265 -7.95 2.79 -3.11
N ILE A 266 -7.97 3.94 -3.81
CA ILE A 266 -7.20 4.13 -5.04
C ILE A 266 -5.69 3.99 -4.75
N ILE A 267 -5.21 4.57 -3.65
CA ILE A 267 -3.80 4.48 -3.23
C ILE A 267 -3.44 3.04 -2.86
N LEU A 268 -4.27 2.34 -2.08
CA LEU A 268 -4.04 0.94 -1.68
C LEU A 268 -3.93 0.02 -2.90
N LYS A 269 -4.76 0.25 -3.93
CA LYS A 269 -4.70 -0.47 -5.21
C LYS A 269 -3.60 0.03 -6.15
N LYS A 270 -2.68 0.89 -5.68
CA LYS A 270 -1.58 1.49 -6.46
C LYS A 270 -2.05 2.22 -7.72
N GLY A 271 -3.27 2.76 -7.69
CA GLY A 271 -3.84 3.53 -8.80
C GLY A 271 -3.27 4.95 -8.92
N MET A 272 -2.58 5.42 -7.88
CA MET A 272 -1.92 6.73 -7.87
C MET A 272 -0.78 6.79 -6.86
N ASP A 273 0.15 7.72 -7.08
CA ASP A 273 1.19 8.07 -6.12
C ASP A 273 0.57 8.83 -4.92
N PRO A 274 0.81 8.39 -3.66
CA PRO A 274 0.38 9.11 -2.46
C PRO A 274 0.78 10.59 -2.45
N TYR A 275 1.90 10.96 -3.09
CA TYR A 275 2.36 12.35 -3.20
C TYR A 275 1.37 13.24 -3.98
N MET A 276 0.56 12.65 -4.87
CA MET A 276 -0.47 13.37 -5.63
C MET A 276 -1.82 13.45 -4.91
N ALA A 277 -1.99 12.77 -3.78
CA ALA A 277 -3.27 12.66 -3.07
C ALA A 277 -3.81 14.03 -2.65
N ASP A 278 -2.97 14.89 -2.09
CA ASP A 278 -3.36 16.24 -1.66
C ASP A 278 -3.86 17.10 -2.82
N GLN A 279 -3.17 17.02 -3.97
CA GLN A 279 -3.55 17.77 -5.18
C GLN A 279 -4.90 17.31 -5.75
N LEU A 280 -5.08 16.00 -5.88
CA LEU A 280 -6.32 15.40 -6.39
C LEU A 280 -7.49 15.67 -5.46
N ARG A 281 -7.27 15.58 -4.15
CA ARG A 281 -8.29 15.91 -3.14
C ARG A 281 -8.77 17.33 -3.28
N VAL A 282 -7.86 18.31 -3.28
CA VAL A 282 -8.24 19.73 -3.40
C VAL A 282 -8.92 19.98 -4.74
N LYS A 283 -8.44 19.40 -5.84
CA LYS A 283 -9.09 19.52 -7.15
C LYS A 283 -10.53 19.00 -7.14
N GLN A 284 -10.77 17.84 -6.55
CA GLN A 284 -12.12 17.27 -6.48
C GLN A 284 -13.01 18.04 -5.51
N ILE A 285 -12.50 18.57 -4.41
CA ILE A 285 -13.26 19.47 -3.54
C ILE A 285 -13.67 20.72 -4.31
N LEU A 286 -12.75 21.33 -5.05
CA LEU A 286 -13.02 22.53 -5.84
C LEU A 286 -14.09 22.34 -6.93
N ARG A 287 -14.22 21.10 -7.43
CA ARG A 287 -15.22 20.67 -8.42
C ARG A 287 -16.54 20.24 -7.80
N GLY A 288 -16.47 19.50 -6.69
CA GLY A 288 -17.59 18.72 -6.16
C GLY A 288 -18.32 19.36 -4.97
N ALA A 289 -17.74 20.39 -4.34
CA ALA A 289 -18.40 21.15 -3.29
C ALA A 289 -19.54 22.03 -3.82
N GLN A 290 -20.48 22.38 -2.95
CA GLN A 290 -21.62 23.24 -3.25
C GLN A 290 -21.15 24.65 -3.67
N PRO A 291 -21.75 25.27 -4.70
CA PRO A 291 -21.26 26.54 -5.27
C PRO A 291 -21.18 27.70 -4.28
N ASN A 292 -22.04 27.68 -3.26
CA ASN A 292 -22.19 28.74 -2.28
C ASN A 292 -21.50 28.42 -0.95
N ASP A 293 -20.72 27.33 -0.86
CA ASP A 293 -20.01 27.00 0.35
C ASP A 293 -18.91 28.07 0.62
N PRO A 294 -18.99 28.84 1.71
CA PRO A 294 -18.04 29.92 1.98
C PRO A 294 -16.60 29.44 2.23
N ILE A 295 -16.40 28.17 2.60
CA ILE A 295 -15.06 27.57 2.79
C ILE A 295 -14.35 27.43 1.44
N MET A 296 -15.10 27.25 0.34
CA MET A 296 -14.55 27.16 -1.01
C MET A 296 -13.85 28.44 -1.45
N TRP A 297 -14.32 29.61 -1.03
CA TRP A 297 -13.65 30.87 -1.36
C TRP A 297 -12.27 30.98 -0.72
N LYS A 298 -12.08 30.45 0.49
CA LYS A 298 -10.76 30.38 1.13
C LYS A 298 -9.84 29.35 0.49
N LEU A 299 -10.38 28.23 -0.02
CA LEU A 299 -9.60 27.24 -0.75
C LEU A 299 -9.21 27.70 -2.16
N ARG A 300 -10.03 28.54 -2.80
CA ARG A 300 -9.78 29.09 -4.14
C ARG A 300 -8.77 30.24 -4.17
N MET A 301 -8.55 30.93 -3.05
CA MET A 301 -7.58 32.01 -2.94
C MET A 301 -6.22 31.42 -2.61
N PRO A 302 -5.30 31.28 -3.59
CA PRO A 302 -3.94 30.87 -3.28
C PRO A 302 -3.33 32.01 -2.46
N LYS A 303 -2.85 31.72 -1.25
CA LYS A 303 -1.86 32.61 -0.65
C LYS A 303 -0.64 32.48 -1.55
N GLU A 304 -0.08 33.61 -2.00
CA GLU A 304 0.89 33.75 -3.10
C GLU A 304 2.16 32.87 -3.01
N ASP A 305 2.30 32.04 -1.96
CA ASP A 305 3.47 31.23 -1.66
C ASP A 305 3.17 29.89 -0.93
N ARG A 306 1.95 29.33 -1.03
CA ARG A 306 1.61 28.07 -0.31
C ARG A 306 1.41 26.86 -1.22
N ALA A 307 2.13 25.78 -0.89
CA ALA A 307 1.86 24.42 -1.35
C ALA A 307 0.42 23.99 -1.04
N VAL A 308 -0.10 23.03 -1.80
CA VAL A 308 -1.43 22.43 -1.58
C VAL A 308 -1.53 21.93 -0.13
N PRO A 309 -2.61 22.25 0.61
CA PRO A 309 -2.73 21.84 2.00
C PRO A 309 -2.79 20.32 2.10
N THR A 310 -2.04 19.76 3.06
CA THR A 310 -2.12 18.34 3.38
C THR A 310 -3.49 17.99 3.97
N TYR A 311 -3.91 16.73 3.90
CA TYR A 311 -5.20 16.30 4.47
C TYR A 311 -5.46 16.82 5.90
N PRO A 312 -4.52 16.71 6.87
CA PRO A 312 -4.75 17.23 8.22
C PRO A 312 -4.89 18.75 8.27
N GLN A 313 -4.12 19.49 7.47
CA GLN A 313 -4.20 20.94 7.38
C GLN A 313 -5.55 21.39 6.82
N LEU A 314 -6.02 20.71 5.77
CA LEU A 314 -7.30 20.95 5.14
C LEU A 314 -8.46 20.72 6.13
N ILE A 315 -8.49 19.57 6.81
CA ILE A 315 -9.54 19.26 7.79
C ILE A 315 -9.55 20.28 8.94
N LYS A 316 -8.37 20.67 9.43
CA LYS A 316 -8.26 21.71 10.45
C LYS A 316 -8.87 23.03 9.98
N GLN A 317 -8.49 23.51 8.80
CA GLN A 317 -9.00 24.76 8.22
C GLN A 317 -10.52 24.72 8.04
N VAL A 318 -11.06 23.59 7.55
CA VAL A 318 -12.51 23.41 7.36
C VAL A 318 -13.23 23.50 8.71
N ARG A 319 -12.76 22.77 9.73
CA ARG A 319 -13.38 22.78 11.07
C ARG A 319 -13.34 24.17 11.73
N GLU A 320 -12.22 24.87 11.64
CA GLU A 320 -12.09 26.23 12.16
C GLU A 320 -13.07 27.20 11.49
N GLU A 321 -13.26 27.08 10.18
CA GLU A 321 -14.16 27.95 9.45
C GLU A 321 -15.64 27.63 9.73
N GLU A 322 -15.99 26.35 9.78
CA GLU A 322 -17.35 25.94 10.16
C GLU A 322 -17.69 26.43 11.57
N ALA A 323 -16.77 26.31 12.54
CA ALA A 323 -16.97 26.81 13.90
C ALA A 323 -17.13 28.35 13.94
N LEU A 324 -16.37 29.08 13.12
CA LEU A 324 -16.51 30.53 13.01
C LEU A 324 -17.86 30.94 12.43
N MET A 325 -18.40 30.17 11.48
CA MET A 325 -19.72 30.42 10.91
C MET A 325 -20.84 30.12 11.91
N GLU A 326 -20.73 29.02 12.66
CA GLU A 326 -21.66 28.70 13.74
C GLU A 326 -21.67 29.81 14.80
N ALA A 327 -20.50 30.34 15.18
CA ALA A 327 -20.39 31.44 16.11
C ALA A 327 -21.01 32.75 15.60
N LYS A 328 -20.97 33.01 14.28
CA LYS A 328 -21.61 34.20 13.66
C LYS A 328 -23.14 34.07 13.57
N LEU A 329 -23.66 32.85 13.57
CA LEU A 329 -25.09 32.56 13.53
C LEU A 329 -25.73 32.58 14.93
N LEU A 330 -24.93 32.48 15.99
CA LEU A 330 -25.36 32.71 17.36
C LEU A 330 -25.52 34.23 17.58
N PRO A 331 -26.74 34.74 17.85
CA PRO A 331 -26.93 36.15 18.14
C PRO A 331 -26.19 36.52 19.43
N THR A 332 -25.42 37.62 19.40
CA THR A 332 -24.80 38.24 20.57
C THR A 332 -25.90 38.77 21.50
N SER A 333 -26.50 37.90 22.30
CA SER A 333 -27.40 38.30 23.37
C SER A 333 -26.60 38.68 24.61
N GLU A 334 -25.89 39.80 24.58
CA GLU A 334 -25.47 40.52 25.78
C GLU A 334 -25.68 42.04 25.60
N GLN A 335 -26.89 42.45 25.96
CA GLN A 335 -27.21 43.60 26.80
C GLN A 335 -26.41 44.90 26.57
N GLY A 336 -26.93 45.74 25.68
CA GLY A 336 -26.89 47.18 25.90
C GLY A 336 -27.87 47.53 27.03
N VAL A 337 -27.35 47.69 28.26
CA VAL A 337 -28.08 48.40 29.32
C VAL A 337 -27.84 49.89 29.11
N ASP A 338 -28.87 50.52 28.56
CA ASP A 338 -29.01 51.96 28.42
C ASP A 338 -29.04 52.60 29.83
N LEU A 339 -28.11 53.52 30.10
CA LEU A 339 -28.18 54.41 31.25
C LEU A 339 -29.27 55.47 30.99
N PRO A 340 -30.13 55.81 31.97
CA PRO A 340 -30.72 57.13 32.00
C PRO A 340 -29.91 58.06 32.91
N LEU A 341 -29.61 59.21 32.32
CA LEU A 341 -29.04 60.41 32.92
C LEU A 341 -29.88 60.94 34.10
N GLY A 342 -29.16 61.34 35.15
CA GLY A 342 -29.41 62.35 36.19
C GLY A 342 -30.83 62.83 36.52
N VAL A 343 -31.15 62.81 37.82
CA VAL A 343 -31.95 63.86 38.47
C VAL A 343 -31.36 64.17 39.87
N GLU A 344 -31.60 65.40 40.29
CA GLU A 344 -30.85 66.28 41.18
C GLU A 344 -30.71 65.90 42.68
N LEU A 345 -29.62 66.46 43.18
CA LEU A 345 -29.23 66.89 44.52
C LEU A 345 -30.31 67.63 45.37
N ILE A 346 -30.19 67.45 46.71
CA ILE A 346 -30.49 68.35 47.86
C ILE A 346 -31.75 68.03 48.71
N PRO A 347 -31.76 68.27 50.04
CA PRO A 347 -30.66 68.56 50.98
C PRO A 347 -30.32 67.42 51.95
#